data_AF-A0A952C453-F1
#
_entry.id   AF-A0A952C453-F1
#
_cell.length_a   1.000
_cell.length_b   1.000
_cell.length_c   1.000
_cell.angle_alpha   90.00
_cell.angle_beta   90.00
_cell.angle_gamma   90.00
#
_symmetry.space_group_name_H-M   'P 1'
#
loop_
_entity.id
_entity.type
_entity.pdbx_description
1 polymer ?
#
loop_
_entity_poly.entity_id
_entity_poly.type
_entity_poly.pdbx_seq_one_letter_code
_entity_poly.pdbx_strand_id
1 'polypeptide(L)'
;METSDTRIAGQGTIHALDIWLATVDYSIFVAAPVSPAGAPDAICLEGTVRVINGERALTAESPFAGELILVLEDGRWCPFEPVSGNEGSGIYHLRLDGNVYPARPAD
;
A
#
# COMPACT_ATOMS: atom_id res chain seq x y z
N MET A 1 26.15 7.32 0.03
CA MET A 1 25.13 6.76 0.92
C MET A 1 24.19 6.01 0.00
N GLU A 2 24.34 4.69 -0.11
CA GLU A 2 23.43 3.84 -0.89
C GLU A 2 22.13 3.72 -0.08
N THR A 3 21.04 4.27 -0.59
CA THR A 3 19.70 3.88 -0.14
C THR A 3 19.50 2.44 -0.58
N SER A 4 19.47 1.51 0.39
CA SER A 4 19.13 0.13 0.11
C SER A 4 17.62 0.04 -0.08
N ASP A 5 17.17 0.30 -1.31
CA ASP A 5 15.78 0.12 -1.70
C ASP A 5 15.47 -1.38 -1.73
N THR A 6 14.58 -1.83 -0.85
CA THR A 6 14.13 -3.22 -0.81
C THR A 6 12.78 -3.31 -1.49
N ARG A 7 12.63 -4.27 -2.42
CA ARG A 7 11.35 -4.56 -3.06
C ARG A 7 10.63 -5.65 -2.28
N ILE A 8 9.39 -5.37 -1.88
CA ILE A 8 8.50 -6.35 -1.25
C ILE A 8 7.37 -6.64 -2.22
N ALA A 9 7.03 -7.91 -2.39
CA ALA A 9 5.88 -8.34 -3.17
C ALA A 9 5.15 -9.46 -2.43
N GLY A 10 3.84 -9.55 -2.64
CA GLY A 10 3.00 -10.51 -1.95
C GLY A 10 1.52 -10.27 -2.25
N GLN A 11 0.66 -10.91 -1.46
CA GLN A 11 -0.78 -10.68 -1.51
C GLN A 11 -1.21 -9.75 -0.37
N GLY A 12 -2.21 -8.93 -0.64
CA GLY A 12 -2.75 -8.02 0.36
C GLY A 12 -4.23 -7.76 0.14
N THR A 13 -4.78 -6.92 1.01
CA THR A 13 -6.15 -6.44 0.89
C THR A 13 -6.19 -4.93 0.94
N ILE A 14 -7.08 -4.34 0.15
CA ILE A 14 -7.33 -2.91 0.12
C ILE A 14 -8.62 -2.65 0.88
N HIS A 15 -8.56 -1.67 1.77
CA HIS A 15 -9.69 -1.19 2.56
C HIS A 15 -9.84 0.32 2.40
N ALA A 16 -11.04 0.83 2.65
CA ALA A 16 -11.29 2.23 2.92
C ALA A 16 -12.28 2.35 4.07
N LEU A 17 -11.98 3.18 5.08
CA LEU A 17 -12.85 3.37 6.25
C LEU A 17 -13.25 2.03 6.91
N ASP A 18 -12.29 1.11 7.09
CA ASP A 18 -12.49 -0.27 7.59
C ASP A 18 -13.41 -1.17 6.73
N ILE A 19 -13.78 -0.73 5.53
CA ILE A 19 -14.55 -1.53 4.56
C ILE A 19 -13.58 -2.22 3.62
N TRP A 20 -13.68 -3.55 3.54
CA TRP A 20 -12.95 -4.33 2.53
C TRP A 20 -13.40 -3.97 1.12
N LEU A 21 -12.44 -3.64 0.26
CA LEU A 21 -12.68 -3.31 -1.15
C LEU A 21 -12.17 -4.40 -2.08
N ALA A 22 -10.93 -4.87 -1.89
CA ALA A 22 -10.30 -5.78 -2.84
C ALA A 22 -9.22 -6.67 -2.21
N THR A 23 -8.99 -7.82 -2.84
CA THR A 23 -7.77 -8.63 -2.69
C THR A 23 -6.85 -8.33 -3.86
N VAL A 24 -5.56 -8.09 -3.59
CA VAL A 24 -4.57 -7.68 -4.59
C VAL A 24 -3.28 -8.49 -4.51
N ASP A 25 -2.62 -8.65 -5.65
CA ASP A 25 -1.18 -8.90 -5.69
C ASP A 25 -0.48 -7.54 -5.70
N TYR A 26 0.48 -7.32 -4.81
CA TYR A 26 1.22 -6.05 -4.72
C TYR A 26 2.73 -6.24 -4.98
N SER A 27 3.36 -5.14 -5.38
CA SER A 27 4.81 -4.99 -5.46
C SER A 27 5.16 -3.55 -5.08
N ILE A 28 5.76 -3.35 -3.92
CA ILE A 28 6.09 -2.03 -3.37
C ILE A 28 7.59 -1.87 -3.14
N PHE A 29 8.10 -0.66 -3.24
CA PHE A 29 9.48 -0.32 -2.90
C PHE A 29 9.53 0.37 -1.54
N VAL A 30 10.27 -0.22 -0.60
CA VAL A 30 10.56 0.37 0.71
C VAL A 30 12.01 0.86 0.72
N ALA A 31 12.24 2.13 1.03
CA ALA A 31 13.59 2.60 1.35
C ALA A 31 13.89 2.28 2.82
N ALA A 32 15.09 1.75 3.08
CA ALA A 32 15.57 1.50 4.44
C ALA A 32 15.42 2.76 5.33
N PRO A 33 15.06 2.61 6.61
CA PRO A 33 14.84 3.73 7.50
C PRO A 33 16.09 4.61 7.59
N VAL A 34 15.91 5.91 7.40
CA VAL A 34 16.93 6.91 7.74
C VAL A 34 16.76 7.30 9.21
N SER A 35 17.62 6.73 10.08
CA SER A 35 17.91 7.14 11.49
C SER A 35 17.26 6.34 12.64
N PRO A 36 17.90 6.33 13.85
CA PRO A 36 17.84 5.23 14.82
C PRO A 36 16.67 5.33 15.81
N ALA A 37 16.29 4.18 16.36
CA ALA A 37 15.43 3.94 17.53
C ALA A 37 14.23 4.89 17.70
N GLY A 38 13.09 4.51 17.11
CA GLY A 38 11.77 5.09 17.43
C GLY A 38 11.09 5.90 16.32
N ALA A 39 11.70 5.98 15.13
CA ALA A 39 11.11 6.58 13.94
C ALA A 39 10.48 5.51 13.03
N PRO A 40 9.44 5.86 12.24
CA PRO A 40 8.68 4.90 11.42
C PRO A 40 9.57 3.99 10.55
N ASP A 41 9.19 2.71 10.53
CA ASP A 41 9.85 1.66 9.74
C ASP A 41 9.60 1.93 8.25
N ALA A 42 10.67 2.35 7.56
CA ALA A 42 10.79 2.51 6.12
C ALA A 42 9.99 3.66 5.46
N ILE A 43 10.70 4.43 4.63
CA ILE A 43 10.11 5.44 3.75
C ILE A 43 9.64 4.74 2.48
N CYS A 44 8.33 4.65 2.22
CA CYS A 44 7.84 3.91 1.05
C CYS A 44 7.68 4.80 -0.19
N LEU A 45 8.31 4.37 -1.29
CA LEU A 45 8.53 5.09 -2.55
C LEU A 45 7.84 4.32 -3.68
N GLU A 46 6.54 4.53 -3.84
CA GLU A 46 5.75 3.97 -4.95
C GLU A 46 5.60 2.43 -4.98
N GLY A 47 4.58 1.98 -5.70
CA GLY A 47 4.30 0.56 -5.87
C GLY A 47 3.30 0.28 -6.97
N THR A 48 2.99 -0.99 -7.15
CA THR A 48 1.98 -1.47 -8.08
C THR A 48 1.09 -2.49 -7.39
N VAL A 49 -0.21 -2.44 -7.68
CA VAL A 49 -1.15 -3.49 -7.29
C VAL A 49 -1.91 -4.00 -8.50
N ARG A 50 -2.31 -5.26 -8.41
CA ARG A 50 -3.25 -5.90 -9.33
C ARG A 50 -4.40 -6.47 -8.54
N VAL A 51 -5.61 -6.02 -8.84
CA VAL A 51 -6.84 -6.55 -8.24
C VAL A 51 -7.10 -7.97 -8.73
N ILE A 52 -7.20 -8.89 -7.78
CA ILE A 52 -7.51 -10.30 -8.00
C ILE A 52 -8.99 -10.56 -7.74
N ASN A 53 -9.57 -9.88 -6.74
CA ASN A 53 -10.98 -9.97 -6.40
C ASN A 53 -11.48 -8.66 -5.78
N GLY A 54 -12.76 -8.32 -5.99
CA GLY A 54 -13.40 -7.13 -5.41
C GLY A 54 -13.43 -5.92 -6.35
N GLU A 55 -13.43 -4.73 -5.75
CA GLU A 55 -13.51 -3.45 -6.46
C GLU A 55 -12.29 -3.22 -7.33
N ARG A 56 -12.54 -2.86 -8.59
CA ARG A 56 -11.48 -2.56 -9.54
C ARG A 56 -11.28 -1.08 -9.69
N ALA A 57 -12.29 -0.23 -9.49
CA ALA A 57 -12.19 1.22 -9.63
C ALA A 57 -11.53 1.88 -8.41
N LEU A 58 -10.26 1.54 -8.17
CA LEU A 58 -9.39 2.15 -7.16
C LEU A 58 -8.80 3.44 -7.73
N THR A 59 -9.63 4.42 -8.10
CA THR A 59 -9.18 5.65 -8.76
C THR A 59 -9.08 6.82 -7.78
N ALA A 60 -8.22 7.80 -8.09
CA ALA A 60 -8.11 9.05 -7.32
C ALA A 60 -9.40 9.88 -7.35
N GLU A 61 -10.30 9.58 -8.29
CA GLU A 61 -11.63 10.21 -8.41
C GLU A 61 -12.66 9.57 -7.48
N SER A 62 -12.32 8.46 -6.82
CA SER A 62 -13.18 7.85 -5.80
C SER A 62 -13.32 8.79 -4.61
N PRO A 63 -14.53 8.93 -4.02
CA PRO A 63 -14.74 9.71 -2.80
C PRO A 63 -13.93 9.19 -1.60
N PHE A 64 -13.38 7.97 -1.70
CA PHE A 64 -12.58 7.32 -0.68
C PHE A 64 -11.08 7.32 -0.98
N ALA A 65 -10.62 8.01 -2.04
CA ALA A 65 -9.24 7.94 -2.50
C ALA A 65 -8.21 8.30 -1.42
N GLY A 66 -8.52 9.25 -0.52
CA GLY A 66 -7.65 9.64 0.59
C GLY A 66 -7.68 8.69 1.80
N GLU A 67 -8.60 7.72 1.81
CA GLU A 67 -8.81 6.78 2.93
C GLU A 67 -8.37 5.35 2.56
N LEU A 68 -7.72 5.18 1.40
CA LEU A 68 -7.30 3.87 0.91
C LEU A 68 -6.09 3.35 1.69
N ILE A 69 -6.22 2.13 2.19
CA ILE A 69 -5.19 1.44 2.96
C ILE A 69 -4.91 0.10 2.29
N LEU A 70 -3.63 -0.20 2.08
CA LEU A 70 -3.14 -1.52 1.68
C LEU A 70 -2.65 -2.25 2.93
N VAL A 71 -3.30 -3.36 3.26
CA VAL A 71 -2.90 -4.30 4.32
C VAL A 71 -2.14 -5.45 3.68
N LEU A 72 -0.91 -5.67 4.11
CA LEU A 72 -0.02 -6.74 3.65
C LEU A 72 -0.38 -8.06 4.32
N GLU A 73 0.03 -9.20 3.74
CA GLU A 73 -0.23 -10.54 4.28
C GLU A 73 0.27 -10.73 5.72
N ASP A 74 1.36 -10.05 6.08
CA ASP A 74 1.95 -10.10 7.43
C ASP A 74 1.28 -9.15 8.45
N GLY A 75 0.17 -8.51 8.07
CA GLY A 75 -0.63 -7.64 8.91
C GLY A 75 -0.11 -6.20 9.02
N ARG A 76 1.03 -5.87 8.40
CA ARG A 76 1.46 -4.48 8.23
C ARG A 76 0.51 -3.75 7.29
N TRP A 77 0.46 -2.43 7.37
CA TRP A 77 -0.43 -1.64 6.53
C TRP A 77 0.16 -0.29 6.16
N CYS A 78 -0.31 0.27 5.05
CA CYS A 78 0.13 1.57 4.55
C CYS A 78 -1.03 2.30 3.86
N PRO A 79 -1.27 3.58 4.20
CA PRO A 79 -2.10 4.46 3.39
C PRO A 79 -1.45 4.65 2.02
N PHE A 80 -2.28 4.73 0.98
CA PHE A 80 -1.81 4.96 -0.37
C PHE A 80 -2.81 5.75 -1.21
N GLU A 81 -2.30 6.37 -2.26
CA GLU A 81 -3.07 7.03 -3.29
C GLU A 81 -2.80 6.34 -4.64
N PRO A 82 -3.83 5.94 -5.40
CA PRO A 82 -3.66 5.47 -6.76
C PRO A 82 -3.29 6.65 -7.67
N VAL A 83 -2.09 6.59 -8.26
CA VAL A 83 -1.55 7.66 -9.12
C VAL A 83 -2.02 7.49 -10.56
N SER A 84 -2.00 6.24 -11.04
CA SER A 84 -2.45 5.88 -12.37
C SER A 84 -2.87 4.41 -12.39
N GLY A 85 -3.66 4.00 -13.39
CA GLY A 85 -4.09 2.62 -13.50
C GLY A 85 -5.18 2.43 -14.53
N ASN A 86 -5.69 1.22 -14.60
CA ASN A 86 -6.74 0.84 -15.53
C ASN A 86 -7.74 -0.08 -14.83
N GLU A 87 -8.98 0.37 -14.67
CA GLU A 87 -10.07 -0.37 -14.03
C GLU A 87 -10.46 -1.64 -14.78
N GLY A 88 -10.33 -1.64 -16.11
CA GLY A 88 -10.59 -2.80 -16.94
C GLY A 88 -9.61 -3.94 -16.65
N SER A 89 -8.33 -3.64 -16.41
CA SER A 89 -7.31 -4.64 -16.05
C SER A 89 -7.14 -4.83 -14.53
N GLY A 90 -7.61 -3.88 -13.72
CA GLY A 90 -7.43 -3.85 -12.27
C GLY A 90 -5.99 -3.57 -11.84
N ILE A 91 -5.16 -2.96 -12.70
CA ILE A 91 -3.75 -2.70 -12.40
C ILE A 91 -3.54 -1.22 -12.11
N TYR A 92 -2.90 -0.93 -10.98
CA TYR A 92 -2.72 0.43 -10.46
C TYR A 92 -1.30 0.67 -9.99
N HIS A 93 -0.76 1.83 -10.34
CA HIS A 93 0.42 2.41 -9.72
C HIS A 93 -0.02 3.22 -8.51
N LEU A 94 0.66 2.99 -7.39
CA LEU A 94 0.33 3.59 -6.11
C LEU A 94 1.46 4.50 -5.66
N ARG A 95 1.11 5.60 -5.00
CA ARG A 95 2.00 6.35 -4.12
C ARG A 95 1.63 6.01 -2.69
N LEU A 96 2.60 5.59 -1.91
CA LEU A 96 2.40 5.23 -0.50
C LEU A 96 2.71 6.47 0.34
N ASP A 97 1.97 6.68 1.43
CA ASP A 97 2.14 7.85 2.32
C ASP A 97 3.34 7.70 3.27
N GLY A 98 4.50 7.36 2.69
CA GLY A 98 5.79 7.38 3.36
C GLY A 98 6.01 6.37 4.48
N ASN A 99 4.99 5.74 5.07
CA ASN A 99 5.14 4.86 6.22
C ASN A 99 4.46 3.51 5.99
N VAL A 100 5.16 2.43 6.34
CA VAL A 100 4.54 1.11 6.55
C VAL A 100 4.41 0.90 8.05
N TYR A 101 3.19 0.90 8.53
CA TYR A 101 2.90 0.76 9.94
C TYR A 101 2.94 -0.72 10.35
N PRO A 102 3.44 -1.02 11.57
CA PRO A 102 3.34 -2.35 12.12
C PRO A 102 1.87 -2.75 12.29
N ALA A 103 1.61 -4.06 12.33
CA ALA A 103 0.30 -4.57 12.72
C ALA A 103 -0.13 -3.93 14.04
N ARG A 104 -1.37 -3.40 14.09
CA ARG A 104 -1.92 -2.87 15.32
C ARG A 104 -1.92 -4.02 16.35
N PRO A 105 -1.37 -3.84 17.56
CA PRO A 105 -1.51 -4.87 18.59
C PRO A 105 -3.01 -5.15 18.77
N ALA A 106 -3.38 -6.42 18.73
CA ALA A 106 -4.72 -6.83 19.13
C ALA A 106 -4.92 -6.35 20.59
N ASP A 107 -5.93 -5.52 20.80
CA ASP A 107 -6.36 -5.11 22.14
C ASP A 107 -6.87 -6.33 22.93
#